data_AF-A0AAV7B3L1-F1
#
_entry.id   AF-A0AAV7B3L1-F1
#
_cell.length_a   1.000
_cell.length_b   1.000
_cell.length_c   1.000
_cell.angle_alpha   90.00
_cell.angle_beta   90.00
_cell.angle_gamma   90.00
#
_symmetry.space_group_name_H-M   'P 1'
#
loop_
_entity.id
_entity.type
_entity.pdbx_description
1 polymer ?
#
loop_
_entity_poly.entity_id
_entity_poly.type
_entity_poly.pdbx_seq_one_letter_code
_entity_poly.pdbx_strand_id
1 'polypeptide(L)'
;MALSNLRSHAATCSKYESYILEGIKSVKKEQPQVVSDVPNRFTFMCPYCRQQNLDQEGLVEHCNKFHFSDPTPVVCPICASMPWGDPGYMSANFMEHIHRRHKFSYDTFVDYSADEDAMMREALVRSLTDN
;
A
#
# COMPACT_ATOMS: atom_id res chain seq x y z
N MET A 1 -35.49 -3.37 -19.97
CA MET A 1 -35.77 -4.82 -20.12
C MET A 1 -34.63 -5.61 -20.78
N ALA A 2 -33.74 -5.03 -21.59
CA ALA A 2 -32.66 -5.81 -22.23
C ALA A 2 -31.63 -6.40 -21.24
N LEU A 3 -31.30 -5.66 -20.18
CA LEU A 3 -30.32 -6.09 -19.18
C LEU A 3 -30.80 -7.23 -18.28
N SER A 4 -32.10 -7.33 -18.01
CA SER A 4 -32.67 -8.42 -17.21
C SER A 4 -32.61 -9.74 -17.97
N ASN A 5 -32.91 -9.73 -19.27
CA ASN A 5 -32.85 -10.92 -20.12
C ASN A 5 -31.41 -11.42 -20.29
N LEU A 6 -30.45 -10.50 -20.42
CA LEU A 6 -29.03 -10.85 -20.48
C LEU A 6 -28.54 -11.52 -19.18
N ARG A 7 -28.97 -11.02 -18.01
CA ARG A 7 -28.63 -11.62 -16.71
C ARG A 7 -29.21 -13.03 -16.54
N SER A 8 -30.46 -13.25 -16.95
CA SER A 8 -31.09 -14.57 -16.90
C SER A 8 -30.41 -15.58 -17.84
N HIS A 9 -30.00 -15.12 -19.03
CA HIS A 9 -29.23 -15.94 -19.97
C HIS A 9 -27.85 -16.30 -19.41
N ALA A 10 -27.11 -15.31 -18.89
CA ALA A 10 -25.78 -15.53 -18.31
C ALA A 10 -25.78 -16.56 -17.17
N ALA A 11 -26.86 -16.63 -16.38
CA ALA A 11 -27.01 -17.58 -15.28
C ALA A 11 -27.21 -19.05 -15.73
N THR A 12 -27.57 -19.29 -16.99
CA THR A 12 -27.89 -20.64 -17.50
C THR A 12 -27.03 -21.04 -18.71
N CYS A 13 -26.16 -20.16 -19.19
CA CYS A 13 -25.35 -20.38 -20.38
C CYS A 13 -24.01 -21.06 -20.06
N SER A 14 -23.89 -22.35 -20.38
CA SER A 14 -22.66 -23.13 -20.15
C SER A 14 -21.44 -22.58 -20.90
N LYS A 15 -21.64 -21.90 -22.04
CA LYS A 15 -20.56 -21.25 -22.80
C LYS A 15 -20.04 -19.98 -22.11
N TYR A 16 -20.91 -19.27 -21.41
CA TYR A 16 -20.51 -18.11 -20.62
C TYR A 16 -19.79 -18.55 -19.35
N GLU A 17 -20.29 -19.59 -18.68
CA GLU A 17 -19.63 -20.19 -17.51
C GLU A 17 -18.20 -20.65 -17.83
N SER A 18 -18.00 -21.38 -18.94
CA SER A 18 -16.66 -21.82 -19.35
C SER A 18 -15.74 -20.64 -19.68
N TYR A 19 -16.25 -19.59 -20.34
CA TYR A 19 -15.49 -18.37 -20.59
C TYR A 19 -15.05 -17.68 -19.29
N ILE A 20 -15.92 -17.60 -18.28
CA ILE A 20 -15.57 -17.03 -16.97
C ILE A 20 -14.51 -17.90 -16.26
N LEU A 21 -14.65 -19.22 -16.30
CA LEU A 21 -13.67 -20.15 -15.69
C LEU A 21 -12.31 -20.10 -16.38
N GLU A 22 -12.26 -19.98 -17.70
CA GLU A 22 -11.03 -19.78 -18.49
C GLU A 22 -10.39 -18.42 -18.17
N GLY A 23 -11.19 -17.37 -18.00
CA GLY A 23 -10.74 -16.06 -17.53
C GLY A 23 -10.14 -16.12 -16.13
N ILE A 24 -10.80 -16.82 -15.19
CA ILE A 24 -10.28 -17.02 -13.83
C ILE A 24 -8.99 -17.84 -13.85
N LYS A 25 -8.90 -18.90 -14.66
CA LYS A 25 -7.66 -19.70 -14.83
C LYS A 25 -6.50 -18.86 -15.37
N SER A 26 -6.78 -17.95 -16.31
CA SER A 26 -5.77 -17.04 -16.87
C SER A 26 -5.23 -16.05 -15.84
N VAL A 27 -6.06 -15.67 -14.86
CA VAL A 27 -5.66 -14.82 -13.72
C VAL A 27 -5.01 -15.64 -12.60
N LYS A 28 -5.35 -16.93 -12.47
CA LYS A 28 -4.63 -17.91 -11.63
C LYS A 28 -3.31 -18.36 -12.27
N LYS A 29 -2.55 -17.47 -12.90
CA LYS A 29 -1.09 -17.60 -12.77
C LYS A 29 -0.85 -17.43 -11.29
N GLU A 30 -0.54 -18.54 -10.61
CA GLU A 30 -0.04 -18.55 -9.24
C GLU A 30 0.87 -17.34 -9.10
N GLN A 31 0.39 -16.32 -8.39
CA GLN A 31 1.19 -15.17 -8.05
C GLN A 31 2.40 -15.79 -7.37
N PRO A 32 3.61 -15.72 -7.97
CA PRO A 32 4.75 -16.37 -7.38
C PRO A 32 4.79 -15.89 -5.94
N GLN A 33 4.82 -16.81 -4.98
CA GLN A 33 5.15 -16.50 -3.59
C GLN A 33 6.64 -16.12 -3.51
N VAL A 34 7.13 -15.35 -4.48
CA VAL A 34 8.26 -14.47 -4.31
C VAL A 34 7.69 -13.38 -3.44
N VAL A 35 7.81 -13.59 -2.12
CA VAL A 35 7.82 -12.49 -1.18
C VAL A 35 8.93 -11.58 -1.71
N SER A 36 8.56 -10.58 -2.49
CA SER A 36 9.48 -9.52 -2.86
C SER A 36 10.01 -8.99 -1.53
N ASP A 37 11.33 -8.90 -1.38
CA ASP A 37 11.99 -8.30 -0.21
C ASP A 37 11.48 -6.86 0.05
N VAL A 38 10.78 -6.29 -0.94
CA VAL A 38 10.01 -5.05 -0.86
C VAL A 38 8.94 -5.13 0.24
N PRO A 39 9.07 -4.35 1.32
CA PRO A 39 8.07 -4.30 2.38
C PRO A 39 6.73 -3.76 1.86
N ASN A 40 5.62 -4.22 2.46
CA ASN A 40 4.29 -3.72 2.14
C ASN A 40 4.13 -2.25 2.53
N ARG A 41 3.76 -1.40 1.57
CA ARG A 41 3.62 0.07 1.74
C ARG A 41 2.21 0.60 1.46
N PHE A 42 1.28 -0.28 1.10
CA PHE A 42 -0.08 0.12 0.71
C PHE A 42 -1.10 -0.13 1.81
N THR A 43 -0.92 -1.22 2.55
CA THR A 43 -1.80 -1.60 3.64
C THR A 43 -1.00 -1.86 4.90
N PHE A 44 -1.61 -1.56 6.05
CA PHE A 44 -0.97 -1.57 7.34
C PHE A 44 -1.83 -2.30 8.35
N MET A 45 -1.16 -2.79 9.39
CA MET A 45 -1.79 -3.36 10.55
C MET A 45 -1.83 -2.32 11.66
N CYS A 46 -2.98 -2.12 12.30
CA CYS A 46 -3.09 -1.22 13.45
C CYS A 46 -2.18 -1.72 14.58
N PRO A 47 -1.27 -0.88 15.10
CA PRO A 47 -0.31 -1.32 16.11
C PRO A 47 -0.95 -1.59 17.49
N TYR A 48 -2.16 -1.08 17.74
CA TYR A 48 -2.88 -1.27 18.99
C TYR A 48 -3.73 -2.55 19.00
N CYS A 49 -4.61 -2.70 18.00
CA CYS A 49 -5.62 -3.77 17.98
C CYS A 49 -5.36 -4.85 16.91
N ARG A 50 -4.30 -4.70 16.11
CA ARG A 50 -3.93 -5.61 15.01
C ARG A 50 -4.96 -5.76 13.91
N GLN A 51 -5.88 -4.81 13.75
CA GLN A 51 -6.75 -4.75 12.58
C GLN A 51 -5.88 -4.61 11.32
N GLN A 52 -6.11 -5.48 10.33
CA GLN A 52 -5.30 -5.58 9.12
C GLN A 52 -5.94 -4.85 7.95
N ASN A 53 -5.17 -4.69 6.87
CA ASN A 53 -5.63 -4.16 5.59
C ASN A 53 -6.15 -2.72 5.65
N LEU A 54 -5.61 -1.92 6.57
CA LEU A 54 -5.90 -0.49 6.64
C LEU A 54 -4.96 0.21 5.67
N ASP A 55 -5.48 0.94 4.69
CA ASP A 55 -4.66 1.87 3.93
C ASP A 55 -4.14 3.01 4.83
N GLN A 56 -3.29 3.90 4.30
CA GLN A 56 -2.72 4.99 5.10
C GLN A 56 -3.80 5.85 5.78
N GLU A 57 -4.81 6.30 5.03
CA GLU A 57 -5.89 7.15 5.56
C GLU A 57 -6.79 6.36 6.50
N GLY A 58 -7.11 5.12 6.13
CA GLY A 58 -7.86 4.18 6.96
C GLY A 58 -7.20 3.92 8.32
N LEU A 59 -5.86 3.83 8.37
CA LEU A 59 -5.13 3.67 9.61
C LEU A 59 -5.23 4.92 10.50
N VAL A 60 -5.08 6.12 9.93
CA VAL A 60 -5.24 7.38 10.67
C VAL A 60 -6.64 7.48 11.26
N GLU A 61 -7.66 7.26 10.43
CA GLU A 61 -9.05 7.35 10.84
C GLU A 61 -9.39 6.32 11.92
N HIS A 62 -8.94 5.08 11.74
CA HIS A 62 -9.12 4.01 12.70
C HIS A 62 -8.49 4.37 14.06
N CYS A 63 -7.22 4.77 14.08
CA CYS A 63 -6.53 5.11 15.32
C CYS A 63 -7.18 6.32 16.01
N ASN A 64 -7.67 7.29 15.25
CA ASN A 64 -8.39 8.43 15.79
C ASN A 64 -9.76 8.04 16.41
N LYS A 65 -10.48 7.07 15.82
CA LYS A 65 -11.78 6.63 16.35
C LYS A 65 -11.66 5.72 17.57
N PHE A 66 -10.68 4.82 17.57
CA PHE A 66 -10.62 3.73 18.57
C PHE A 66 -9.50 3.88 19.60
N HIS A 67 -8.47 4.68 19.33
CA HIS A 67 -7.22 4.73 20.11
C HIS A 67 -6.71 6.16 20.39
N PHE A 68 -7.53 7.21 20.21
CA PHE A 68 -7.12 8.61 20.33
C PHE A 68 -6.43 8.96 21.67
N SER A 69 -6.91 8.36 22.77
CA SER A 69 -6.42 8.62 24.13
C SER A 69 -5.55 7.50 24.68
N ASP A 70 -5.08 6.57 23.83
CA ASP A 70 -4.23 5.46 24.27
C ASP A 70 -2.75 5.91 24.33
N PRO A 71 -2.12 5.94 25.52
CA PRO A 71 -0.75 6.42 25.68
C PRO A 71 0.30 5.34 25.38
N THR A 72 -0.11 4.15 24.93
CA THR A 72 0.82 3.03 24.74
C THR A 72 1.81 3.38 23.62
N PRO A 73 3.12 3.29 23.89
CA PRO A 73 4.13 3.52 22.86
C PRO A 73 4.07 2.38 21.84
N VAL A 74 3.97 2.76 20.57
CA VAL A 74 3.87 1.81 19.46
C VAL A 74 4.82 2.17 18.33
N VAL A 75 5.24 1.16 17.58
CA VAL A 75 5.97 1.35 16.32
C VAL A 75 4.98 1.79 15.24
N CYS A 76 5.33 2.85 14.49
CA CYS A 76 4.52 3.26 13.36
C CYS A 76 4.70 2.28 12.20
N PRO A 77 3.64 1.57 11.76
CA PRO A 77 3.76 0.56 10.70
C PRO A 77 4.11 1.21 9.35
N ILE A 78 3.74 2.48 9.13
CA ILE A 78 4.07 3.20 7.90
C ILE A 78 5.57 3.50 7.87
N CYS A 79 6.14 4.04 8.96
CA CYS A 79 7.57 4.28 9.04
C CYS A 79 8.40 3.01 8.95
N ALA A 80 7.95 1.92 9.58
CA ALA A 80 8.65 0.63 9.52
C ALA A 80 8.75 0.06 8.09
N SER A 81 7.84 0.44 7.19
CA SER A 81 7.87 0.06 5.77
C SER A 81 8.75 0.96 4.89
N MET A 82 9.36 2.02 5.46
CA MET A 82 10.24 2.94 4.73
C MET A 82 11.68 2.43 4.77
N PRO A 83 12.44 2.54 3.67
CA PRO A 83 13.84 2.09 3.63
C PRO A 83 14.76 2.88 4.57
N TRP A 84 14.38 4.12 4.92
CA TRP A 84 15.05 5.00 5.90
C TRP A 84 14.34 5.02 7.27
N GLY A 85 13.35 4.15 7.48
CA GLY A 85 12.64 4.04 8.75
C GLY A 85 13.33 3.07 9.72
N ASP A 86 13.11 3.26 11.02
CA ASP A 86 13.56 2.33 12.05
C ASP A 86 12.38 1.46 12.52
N PRO A 87 12.42 0.12 12.33
CA PRO A 87 11.34 -0.78 12.71
C PRO A 87 11.25 -1.02 14.24
N GLY A 88 12.28 -0.63 15.00
CA GLY A 88 12.28 -0.70 16.47
C GLY A 88 11.76 0.57 17.15
N TYR A 89 11.61 1.66 16.40
CA TYR A 89 11.33 2.97 16.95
C TYR A 89 9.88 3.07 17.46
N MET A 90 9.76 3.11 18.78
CA MET A 90 8.48 3.30 19.45
C MET A 90 8.19 4.80 19.63
N SER A 91 7.10 5.26 19.01
CA SER A 91 6.66 6.64 19.16
C SER A 91 6.02 6.85 20.53
N ALA A 92 6.55 7.79 21.31
CA ALA A 92 6.00 8.17 22.62
C ALA A 92 4.59 8.80 22.51
N ASN A 93 4.28 9.44 21.37
CA ASN A 93 2.94 9.96 21.07
C ASN A 93 2.59 9.64 19.62
N PHE A 94 2.10 8.41 19.40
CA PHE A 94 1.81 7.91 18.06
C PHE A 94 0.71 8.70 17.35
N MET A 95 -0.32 9.16 18.07
CA MET A 95 -1.41 9.96 17.49
C MET A 95 -0.93 11.28 16.91
N GLU A 96 -0.05 12.00 17.62
CA GLU A 96 0.56 13.21 17.06
C GLU A 96 1.46 12.88 15.86
N HIS A 97 2.26 11.81 15.97
CA HIS A 97 3.17 11.38 14.92
C HIS A 97 2.43 11.09 13.60
N ILE A 98 1.39 10.25 13.64
CA ILE A 98 0.70 9.80 12.42
C ILE A 98 -0.04 10.97 11.75
N HIS A 99 -0.61 11.90 12.51
CA HIS A 99 -1.24 13.10 11.96
C HIS A 99 -0.25 14.07 11.32
N ARG A 100 0.96 14.22 11.88
CA ARG A 100 1.96 15.17 11.36
C ARG A 100 2.75 14.60 10.18
N ARG A 101 3.19 13.34 10.25
CA ARG A 101 4.09 12.70 9.28
C ARG A 101 3.35 11.99 8.15
N HIS A 102 2.11 11.56 8.38
CA HIS A 102 1.35 10.74 7.42
C HIS A 102 0.01 11.38 7.03
N LYS A 103 -0.01 12.72 6.96
CA LYS A 103 -1.09 13.47 6.30
C LYS A 103 -1.13 13.24 4.77
N PHE A 104 -0.03 12.76 4.21
CA PHE A 104 0.15 12.52 2.78
C PHE A 104 0.82 11.16 2.53
N SER A 105 0.44 10.53 1.42
CA SER A 105 0.98 9.26 0.97
C SER A 105 2.34 9.46 0.31
N TYR A 106 3.41 8.94 0.91
CA TYR A 106 4.76 8.99 0.33
C TYR A 106 4.86 8.21 -0.99
N ASP A 107 4.07 7.15 -1.16
CA ASP A 107 4.01 6.34 -2.38
C ASP A 107 3.72 7.17 -3.65
N THR A 108 2.94 8.24 -3.53
CA THR A 108 2.61 9.10 -4.68
C THR A 108 3.76 10.04 -5.08
N PHE A 109 4.70 10.31 -4.17
CA PHE A 109 5.71 11.37 -4.36
C PHE A 109 7.16 10.89 -4.30
N VAL A 110 7.40 9.64 -3.91
CA VAL A 110 8.74 9.09 -3.74
C VAL A 110 8.92 7.86 -4.61
N ASP A 111 9.90 7.94 -5.51
CA ASP A 111 10.41 6.76 -6.20
C ASP A 111 11.40 6.05 -5.27
N TYR A 112 10.95 4.96 -4.64
CA TYR A 112 11.79 4.17 -3.73
C TYR A 112 12.87 3.34 -4.43
N SER A 113 12.85 3.28 -5.76
CA SER A 113 13.83 2.58 -6.61
C SER A 113 14.88 3.50 -7.20
N ALA A 114 14.76 4.82 -6.97
CA ALA A 114 15.71 5.80 -7.47
C ALA A 114 17.07 5.58 -6.80
N ASP A 115 18.05 5.18 -7.61
CA ASP A 115 19.45 5.07 -7.22
C ASP A 115 20.02 6.49 -7.05
N GLU A 116 20.33 6.87 -5.80
CA GLU A 116 20.82 8.22 -5.47
C GLU A 116 22.08 8.57 -6.27
N ASP A 117 22.95 7.59 -6.50
CA ASP A 117 24.17 7.72 -7.30
C ASP A 117 23.86 8.01 -8.78
N ALA A 118 22.89 7.33 -9.38
CA ALA A 118 22.43 7.61 -10.74
C ALA A 118 21.82 9.01 -10.86
N MET A 119 21.01 9.43 -9.88
CA MET A 119 20.43 10.78 -9.87
C MET A 119 21.51 11.86 -9.74
N MET A 120 22.51 11.64 -8.87
CA MET A 120 23.63 12.57 -8.71
C MET A 120 24.48 12.67 -9.98
N ARG A 121 24.78 11.54 -10.63
CA ARG A 121 25.51 11.53 -11.91
C ARG A 121 24.74 12.26 -13.00
N GLU A 122 23.43 12.05 -13.09
CA GLU A 122 22.59 12.74 -14.08
C GLU A 122 22.58 14.26 -13.84
N ALA A 123 22.47 14.70 -12.59
CA ALA A 123 22.55 16.12 -12.24
C ALA A 123 23.91 16.73 -12.65
N LEU A 124 25.01 16.05 -12.35
CA LEU A 124 26.35 16.49 -12.75
C LEU A 124 26.51 16.58 -14.27
N VAL A 125 26.03 15.58 -15.02
CA VAL A 125 26.07 15.59 -16.49
C VAL A 125 25.26 16.76 -17.04
N ARG A 126 24.05 16.99 -16.53
CA ARG A 126 23.21 18.13 -16.96
C ARG A 126 23.88 19.47 -16.72
N SER A 127 24.53 19.65 -15.56
CA SER A 127 25.29 20.87 -15.25
C SER A 127 26.49 21.09 -16.17
N LEU A 128 27.06 20.04 -16.75
CA LEU A 128 28.17 20.13 -17.68
C LEU A 128 27.72 20.38 -19.13
N THR A 129 26.50 19.95 -19.49
CA THR A 129 25.93 20.14 -20.84
C THR A 129 25.16 21.44 -21.03
N ASP A 130 24.79 22.14 -19.95
CA ASP A 130 24.16 23.47 -20.00
C ASP A 130 25.22 24.60 -20.04
N ASN A 131 26.17 24.51 -20.97
CA ASN A 131 27.14 25.55 -21.32
C ASN A 131 27.36 25.55 -22.84
#